data_AF-A0AAD5XRB6-F1
#
_entry.id   AF-A0AAD5XRB6-F1
#
_cell.length_a   1.000
_cell.length_b   1.000
_cell.length_c   1.000
_cell.angle_alpha   90.00
_cell.angle_beta   90.00
_cell.angle_gamma   90.00
#
_symmetry.space_group_name_H-M   'P 1'
#
loop_
_entity.id
_entity.type
_entity.pdbx_description
1 polymer ?
#
loop_
_entity_poly.entity_id
_entity_poly.type
_entity_poly.pdbx_seq_one_letter_code
_entity_poly.pdbx_strand_id
1 'polypeptide(L)'
;MVLTRWGIEAALASRTGSNTPIDPRIAQSHDALSRAIDESKLSRSFTKSELDLLGKPLGDWRPVEDLASQMLRWESFGTLLWAMRIINGLPKFYAHFPQEMLFQATAIVPAFPATVTSFVEYFDSGEGSKPEHIVTPEEMRNAVNTAEAWYWRARAQVVLDLKESLEGDSEDIKEARKKVPAALKSVMANLESALGQAAARALADGYIDEIVGDDFGVDGVAYKKVDDHGIRDMNDVAEHRLAALGWMAGRDWDFIKGEVPFIHPLGSLWTPQEDQK
;
A
#
# COMPACT_ATOMS: atom_id res chain seq x y z
N MET A 1 -6.65 -12.82 -7.73
CA MET A 1 -6.13 -14.21 -7.66
C MET A 1 -5.08 -14.39 -6.57
N VAL A 2 -3.96 -13.65 -6.60
CA VAL A 2 -2.89 -13.75 -5.59
C VAL A 2 -3.40 -13.49 -4.17
N LEU A 3 -4.20 -12.45 -3.95
CA LEU A 3 -4.80 -12.15 -2.63
C LEU A 3 -5.76 -13.25 -2.13
N THR A 4 -6.44 -13.94 -3.06
CA THR A 4 -7.23 -15.12 -2.71
C THR A 4 -6.33 -16.27 -2.26
N ARG A 5 -5.24 -16.52 -3.01
CA ARG A 5 -4.24 -17.53 -2.61
C ARG A 5 -3.65 -17.20 -1.24
N TRP A 6 -3.32 -15.93 -0.99
CA TRP A 6 -2.86 -15.44 0.30
C TRP A 6 -3.84 -15.81 1.42
N GLY A 7 -5.14 -15.60 1.24
CA GLY A 7 -6.15 -15.97 2.25
C GLY A 7 -6.20 -17.47 2.55
N ILE A 8 -6.03 -18.31 1.52
CA ILE A 8 -5.95 -19.78 1.67
C ILE A 8 -4.69 -20.16 2.46
N GLU A 9 -3.54 -19.61 2.10
CA GLU A 9 -2.25 -19.88 2.73
C GLU A 9 -2.19 -19.35 4.17
N ALA A 10 -2.73 -18.17 4.44
CA ALA A 10 -2.83 -17.60 5.78
C ALA A 10 -3.70 -18.46 6.71
N ALA A 11 -4.83 -18.97 6.20
CA ALA A 11 -5.71 -19.87 6.95
C ALA A 11 -5.05 -21.24 7.24
N LEU A 12 -4.14 -21.69 6.36
CA LEU A 12 -3.35 -22.89 6.58
C LEU A 12 -2.23 -22.64 7.61
N ALA A 13 -1.52 -21.53 7.49
CA ALA A 13 -0.44 -21.12 8.39
C ALA A 13 -0.92 -20.86 9.83
N SER A 14 -2.17 -20.38 10.01
CA SER A 14 -2.75 -20.21 11.35
C SER A 14 -3.09 -21.55 12.03
N ARG A 15 -3.03 -22.67 11.30
CA ARG A 15 -3.38 -24.02 11.79
C ARG A 15 -2.17 -24.94 11.99
N THR A 16 -1.00 -24.61 11.44
CA THR A 16 0.22 -25.44 11.47
C THR A 16 0.85 -25.63 12.85
N GLY A 17 0.26 -25.09 13.92
CA GLY A 17 0.57 -25.48 15.31
C GLY A 17 -0.13 -26.76 15.79
N SER A 18 -1.01 -27.34 14.97
CA SER A 18 -1.72 -28.59 15.26
C SER A 18 -1.32 -29.64 14.23
N ASN A 19 -1.01 -30.87 14.67
CA ASN A 19 -0.72 -32.05 13.81
C ASN A 19 -1.96 -32.51 13.00
N THR A 20 -2.81 -31.57 12.59
CA THR A 20 -4.10 -31.79 11.97
C THR A 20 -3.91 -31.87 10.45
N PRO A 21 -4.49 -32.89 9.79
CA PRO A 21 -4.50 -32.97 8.33
C PRO A 21 -5.03 -31.69 7.69
N ILE A 22 -4.56 -31.38 6.48
CA ILE A 22 -5.07 -30.26 5.69
C ILE A 22 -6.60 -30.41 5.58
N ASP A 23 -7.32 -29.35 5.98
CA ASP A 23 -8.78 -29.31 5.89
C ASP A 23 -9.18 -29.49 4.41
N PRO A 24 -10.02 -30.48 4.06
CA PRO A 24 -10.44 -30.72 2.69
C PRO A 24 -11.01 -29.47 2.01
N ARG A 25 -11.59 -28.53 2.78
CA ARG A 25 -12.11 -27.26 2.25
C ARG A 25 -11.01 -26.31 1.77
N ILE A 26 -9.85 -26.32 2.42
CA ILE A 26 -8.69 -25.50 2.01
C ILE A 26 -8.12 -26.05 0.70
N ALA A 27 -7.93 -27.37 0.62
CA ALA A 27 -7.48 -28.03 -0.61
C ALA A 27 -8.47 -27.80 -1.77
N GLN A 28 -9.77 -27.96 -1.51
CA GLN A 28 -10.80 -27.68 -2.52
C GLN A 28 -10.79 -26.22 -2.99
N SER A 29 -10.56 -25.26 -2.08
CA SER A 29 -10.48 -23.83 -2.42
C SER A 29 -9.26 -23.52 -3.28
N HIS A 30 -8.12 -24.15 -2.97
CA HIS A 30 -6.90 -24.08 -3.77
C HIS A 30 -7.13 -24.62 -5.19
N ASP A 31 -7.73 -25.81 -5.32
CA ASP A 31 -7.98 -26.43 -6.62
C ASP A 31 -9.02 -25.65 -7.44
N ALA A 32 -10.01 -25.04 -6.78
CA ALA A 32 -10.95 -24.16 -7.43
C ALA A 32 -10.27 -22.88 -7.96
N LEU A 33 -9.35 -22.29 -7.19
CA LEU A 33 -8.56 -21.14 -7.62
C LEU A 33 -7.68 -21.47 -8.83
N SER A 34 -6.97 -22.60 -8.81
CA SER A 34 -6.12 -23.02 -9.93
C SER A 34 -6.93 -23.21 -11.21
N ARG A 35 -8.09 -23.89 -11.12
CA ARG A 35 -9.01 -24.02 -12.27
C ARG A 35 -9.51 -22.67 -12.76
N ALA A 36 -9.84 -21.74 -11.86
CA ALA A 36 -10.29 -20.41 -12.26
C ALA A 36 -9.21 -19.63 -13.01
N ILE A 37 -7.94 -19.73 -12.59
CA ILE A 37 -6.81 -19.11 -13.30
C ILE A 37 -6.67 -19.70 -14.71
N ASP A 38 -6.76 -21.02 -14.84
CA ASP A 38 -6.60 -21.72 -16.11
C ASP A 38 -7.75 -21.41 -17.08
N GLU A 39 -9.00 -21.49 -16.62
CA GLU A 39 -10.21 -21.26 -17.43
C GLU A 39 -10.33 -19.79 -17.87
N SER A 40 -10.01 -18.84 -16.99
CA SER A 40 -10.04 -17.41 -17.29
C SER A 40 -8.83 -16.93 -18.12
N LYS A 41 -7.80 -17.76 -18.27
CA LYS A 41 -6.53 -17.43 -18.98
C LYS A 41 -5.83 -16.18 -18.43
N LEU A 42 -6.12 -15.81 -17.18
CA LEU A 42 -5.55 -14.62 -16.53
C LEU A 42 -4.04 -14.72 -16.29
N SER A 43 -3.48 -15.93 -16.33
CA SER A 43 -2.03 -16.16 -16.16
C SER A 43 -1.15 -15.33 -17.10
N ARG A 44 -1.68 -14.90 -18.24
CA ARG A 44 -0.99 -14.03 -19.21
C ARG A 44 -0.80 -12.59 -18.73
N SER A 45 -1.59 -12.16 -17.75
CA SER A 45 -1.58 -10.80 -17.21
C SER A 45 -0.85 -10.70 -15.87
N PHE A 46 -0.40 -11.84 -15.32
CA PHE A 46 0.33 -11.87 -14.06
C PHE A 46 1.77 -11.44 -14.26
N THR A 47 2.32 -10.76 -13.27
CA THR A 47 3.76 -10.51 -13.27
C THR A 47 4.54 -11.79 -12.98
N LYS A 48 5.86 -11.72 -13.19
CA LYS A 48 6.74 -12.85 -12.87
C LYS A 48 6.66 -13.22 -11.38
N SER A 49 6.61 -12.22 -10.48
CA SER A 49 6.53 -12.45 -9.04
C SER A 49 5.24 -13.19 -8.66
N GLU A 50 4.11 -12.80 -9.27
CA GLU A 50 2.81 -13.42 -9.06
C GLU A 50 2.76 -14.85 -9.60
N LEU A 51 3.33 -15.10 -10.78
CA LEU A 51 3.45 -16.46 -11.35
C LEU A 51 4.30 -17.36 -10.46
N ASP A 52 5.45 -16.87 -10.00
CA ASP A 52 6.35 -17.62 -9.12
C ASP A 52 5.65 -17.98 -7.79
N LEU A 53 4.85 -17.07 -7.23
CA LEU A 53 4.08 -17.32 -6.00
C LEU A 53 2.92 -18.30 -6.21
N LEU A 54 2.13 -18.11 -7.28
CA LEU A 54 0.99 -18.97 -7.58
C LEU A 54 1.40 -20.39 -7.99
N GLY A 55 2.61 -20.55 -8.54
CA GLY A 55 3.19 -21.84 -8.90
C GLY A 55 3.69 -22.66 -7.71
N LYS A 56 3.78 -22.08 -6.50
CA LYS A 56 4.20 -22.82 -5.30
C LYS A 56 3.14 -23.84 -4.87
N PRO A 57 3.54 -25.03 -4.40
CA PRO A 57 2.62 -25.97 -3.77
C PRO A 57 1.85 -25.34 -2.60
N LEU A 58 0.65 -25.88 -2.32
CA LEU A 58 -0.17 -25.44 -1.20
C LEU A 58 0.57 -25.66 0.13
N GLY A 59 0.74 -24.60 0.92
CA GLY A 59 1.47 -24.62 2.19
C GLY A 59 2.93 -24.25 2.11
N ASP A 60 3.48 -24.03 0.90
CA ASP A 60 4.89 -23.68 0.71
C ASP A 60 5.15 -22.16 0.75
N TRP A 61 4.11 -21.34 0.95
CA TRP A 61 4.27 -19.91 1.15
C TRP A 61 4.94 -19.64 2.50
N ARG A 62 6.17 -19.12 2.44
CA ARG A 62 6.96 -18.80 3.63
C ARG A 62 6.32 -17.62 4.37
N PRO A 63 6.19 -17.68 5.71
CA PRO A 63 5.50 -16.64 6.49
C PRO A 63 6.03 -15.22 6.26
N VAL A 64 7.36 -15.05 6.22
CA VAL A 64 7.98 -13.72 6.10
C VAL A 64 8.08 -13.29 4.64
N GLU A 65 8.61 -14.15 3.77
CA GLU A 65 8.95 -13.76 2.41
C GLU A 65 7.73 -13.74 1.47
N ASP A 66 6.76 -14.63 1.69
CA ASP A 66 5.64 -14.81 0.77
C ASP A 66 4.31 -14.32 1.37
N LEU A 67 4.00 -14.65 2.63
CA LEU A 67 2.74 -14.22 3.25
C LEU A 67 2.76 -12.75 3.67
N ALA A 68 3.74 -12.34 4.47
CA ALA A 68 3.81 -10.97 4.98
C ALA A 68 4.02 -9.95 3.86
N SER A 69 4.78 -10.31 2.81
CA SER A 69 5.03 -9.42 1.66
C SER A 69 3.78 -9.14 0.82
N GLN A 70 2.80 -10.05 0.81
CA GLN A 70 1.56 -9.89 0.04
C GLN A 70 0.41 -9.30 0.86
N MET A 71 0.49 -9.32 2.19
CA MET A 71 -0.59 -8.86 3.07
C MET A 71 -1.06 -7.44 2.72
N LEU A 72 -0.14 -6.54 2.41
CA LEU A 72 -0.47 -5.13 2.18
C LEU A 72 -0.86 -4.81 0.74
N ARG A 73 -0.79 -5.80 -0.17
CA ARG A 73 -1.37 -5.68 -1.52
C ARG A 73 -2.89 -5.52 -1.48
N TRP A 74 -3.55 -5.77 -0.34
CA TRP A 74 -4.92 -5.36 -0.09
C TRP A 74 -5.14 -3.85 -0.25
N GLU A 75 -4.17 -3.02 0.14
CA GLU A 75 -4.25 -1.56 -0.04
C GLU A 75 -4.13 -1.17 -1.52
N SER A 76 -3.25 -1.84 -2.26
CA SER A 76 -3.15 -1.65 -3.71
C SER A 76 -4.44 -2.09 -4.41
N PHE A 77 -5.01 -3.23 -4.02
CA PHE A 77 -6.28 -3.72 -4.57
C PHE A 77 -7.44 -2.76 -4.28
N GLY A 78 -7.60 -2.30 -3.05
CA GLY A 78 -8.61 -1.28 -2.71
C GLY A 78 -8.44 0.00 -3.52
N THR A 79 -7.20 0.46 -3.72
CA THR A 79 -6.91 1.63 -4.56
C THR A 79 -7.34 1.43 -6.02
N LEU A 80 -7.13 0.24 -6.58
CA LEU A 80 -7.58 -0.09 -7.94
C LEU A 80 -9.12 -0.17 -8.02
N LEU A 81 -9.78 -0.75 -7.02
CA LEU A 81 -11.25 -0.78 -6.97
C LEU A 81 -11.85 0.62 -6.85
N TRP A 82 -11.21 1.50 -6.07
CA TRP A 82 -11.59 2.91 -5.98
C TRP A 82 -11.44 3.60 -7.34
N ALA A 83 -10.32 3.39 -8.03
CA ALA A 83 -10.08 3.98 -9.33
C ALA A 83 -11.13 3.58 -10.38
N MET A 84 -11.68 2.36 -10.27
CA MET A 84 -12.79 1.84 -11.08
C MET A 84 -14.18 2.17 -10.52
N ARG A 85 -14.30 3.07 -9.54
CA ARG A 85 -15.56 3.43 -8.86
C ARG A 85 -16.38 2.22 -8.36
N ILE A 86 -15.72 1.08 -8.12
CA ILE A 86 -16.34 -0.11 -7.53
C ILE A 86 -16.58 0.10 -6.03
N ILE A 87 -15.67 0.84 -5.38
CA ILE A 87 -15.84 1.28 -3.99
C ILE A 87 -15.83 2.81 -3.91
N ASN A 88 -16.51 3.33 -2.89
CA ASN A 88 -16.65 4.76 -2.65
C ASN A 88 -15.49 5.29 -1.81
N GLY A 89 -14.62 6.08 -2.44
CA GLY A 89 -13.53 6.78 -1.77
C GLY A 89 -12.36 5.90 -1.33
N LEU A 90 -11.25 6.56 -1.01
CA LEU A 90 -10.13 5.96 -0.31
C LEU A 90 -10.33 6.19 1.20
N PRO A 91 -10.10 5.19 2.06
CA PRO A 91 -9.98 5.41 3.50
C PRO A 91 -8.87 6.42 3.79
N LYS A 92 -8.87 6.96 5.00
CA LYS A 92 -7.75 7.79 5.46
C LYS A 92 -6.44 7.00 5.41
N PHE A 93 -5.32 7.67 5.26
CA PHE A 93 -4.00 7.02 5.11
C PHE A 93 -3.45 6.41 6.42
N TYR A 94 -4.20 6.56 7.50
CA TYR A 94 -3.99 5.89 8.77
C TYR A 94 -5.04 4.81 9.08
N ALA A 95 -5.84 4.43 8.08
CA ALA A 95 -6.84 3.38 8.19
C ALA A 95 -6.71 2.39 7.02
N HIS A 96 -6.78 1.10 7.31
CA HIS A 96 -6.78 0.05 6.30
C HIS A 96 -8.10 -0.03 5.54
N PHE A 97 -8.06 -0.55 4.31
CA PHE A 97 -9.29 -1.02 3.68
C PHE A 97 -9.85 -2.22 4.45
N PRO A 98 -11.16 -2.25 4.77
CA PRO A 98 -11.78 -3.44 5.32
C PRO A 98 -11.76 -4.56 4.26
N GLN A 99 -11.05 -5.67 4.53
CA GLN A 99 -10.90 -6.77 3.57
C GLN A 99 -12.27 -7.34 3.14
N GLU A 100 -13.22 -7.44 4.06
CA GLU A 100 -14.59 -7.90 3.78
C GLU A 100 -15.27 -7.03 2.71
N MET A 101 -15.10 -5.71 2.80
CA MET A 101 -15.63 -4.76 1.82
C MET A 101 -15.00 -5.01 0.44
N LEU A 102 -13.67 -5.19 0.38
CA LEU A 102 -12.95 -5.42 -0.88
C LEU A 102 -13.39 -6.72 -1.56
N PHE A 103 -13.58 -7.79 -0.78
CA PHE A 103 -14.09 -9.05 -1.30
C PHE A 103 -15.51 -8.93 -1.86
N GLN A 104 -16.40 -8.25 -1.13
CA GLN A 104 -17.80 -8.10 -1.52
C GLN A 104 -17.98 -7.18 -2.72
N ALA A 105 -17.12 -6.17 -2.89
CA ALA A 105 -17.32 -5.12 -3.89
C ALA A 105 -17.18 -5.60 -5.34
N THR A 106 -16.37 -6.62 -5.61
CA THR A 106 -16.11 -7.07 -6.99
C THR A 106 -17.11 -8.08 -7.54
N ALA A 107 -17.93 -8.69 -6.68
CA ALA A 107 -18.71 -9.90 -6.97
C ALA A 107 -17.87 -11.07 -7.55
N ILE A 108 -16.54 -10.98 -7.53
CA ILE A 108 -15.65 -12.07 -7.96
C ILE A 108 -15.63 -13.09 -6.84
N VAL A 109 -16.07 -14.31 -7.16
CA VAL A 109 -15.91 -15.46 -6.29
C VAL A 109 -14.91 -16.40 -6.95
N PRO A 110 -13.63 -16.40 -6.53
CA PRO A 110 -12.56 -17.11 -7.23
C PRO A 110 -12.80 -18.62 -7.38
N ALA A 111 -13.62 -19.22 -6.52
CA ALA A 111 -14.01 -20.62 -6.64
C ALA A 111 -14.97 -20.90 -7.82
N PHE A 112 -15.53 -19.87 -8.43
CA PHE A 112 -16.45 -19.93 -9.58
C PHE A 112 -15.83 -19.14 -10.75
N PRO A 113 -15.11 -19.82 -11.67
CA PRO A 113 -14.40 -19.20 -12.79
C PRO A 113 -15.27 -18.25 -13.61
N ALA A 114 -16.56 -18.59 -13.79
CA ALA A 114 -17.52 -17.76 -14.51
C ALA A 114 -17.62 -16.33 -13.94
N THR A 115 -17.50 -16.13 -12.62
CA THR A 115 -17.57 -14.78 -12.02
C THR A 115 -16.37 -13.92 -12.40
N VAL A 116 -15.20 -14.53 -12.56
CA VAL A 116 -13.96 -13.89 -13.00
C VAL A 116 -14.10 -13.51 -14.47
N THR A 117 -14.55 -14.45 -15.30
CA THR A 117 -14.76 -14.22 -16.73
C THR A 117 -15.80 -13.12 -16.95
N SER A 118 -16.95 -13.15 -16.28
CA SER A 118 -17.97 -12.11 -16.37
C SER A 118 -17.44 -10.74 -15.96
N PHE A 119 -16.60 -10.68 -14.92
CA PHE A 119 -15.97 -9.43 -14.50
C PHE A 119 -15.06 -8.88 -15.61
N VAL A 120 -14.19 -9.72 -16.19
CA VAL A 120 -13.30 -9.30 -17.28
C VAL A 120 -14.10 -8.88 -18.52
N GLU A 121 -15.10 -9.67 -18.92
CA GLU A 121 -15.98 -9.38 -20.06
C GLU A 121 -16.74 -8.07 -19.90
N TYR A 122 -17.14 -7.71 -18.67
CA TYR A 122 -17.77 -6.42 -18.39
C TYR A 122 -16.87 -5.23 -18.79
N PHE A 123 -15.58 -5.30 -18.48
CA PHE A 123 -14.63 -4.26 -18.89
C PHE A 123 -14.23 -4.37 -20.37
N ASP A 124 -14.03 -5.59 -20.89
CA ASP A 124 -13.68 -5.81 -22.31
C ASP A 124 -14.79 -5.38 -23.27
N SER A 125 -16.06 -5.44 -22.84
CA SER A 125 -17.21 -4.96 -23.61
C SER A 125 -17.25 -3.42 -23.74
N GLY A 126 -16.41 -2.71 -22.98
CA GLY A 126 -16.37 -1.25 -22.91
C GLY A 126 -17.36 -0.64 -21.92
N GLU A 127 -18.28 -1.43 -21.35
CA GLU A 127 -19.23 -0.96 -20.33
C GLU A 127 -18.48 -0.49 -19.07
N GLY A 128 -17.53 -1.28 -18.57
CA GLY A 128 -16.73 -0.90 -17.40
C GLY A 128 -15.71 0.23 -17.65
N SER A 129 -15.49 0.61 -18.92
CA SER A 129 -14.57 1.70 -19.29
C SER A 129 -15.26 3.04 -19.48
N LYS A 130 -16.58 3.13 -19.25
CA LYS A 130 -17.31 4.40 -19.37
C LYS A 130 -16.86 5.39 -18.28
N PRO A 131 -16.90 6.71 -18.55
CA PRO A 131 -16.42 7.73 -17.61
C PRO A 131 -17.06 7.67 -16.21
N GLU A 132 -18.32 7.26 -16.12
CA GLU A 132 -19.04 7.09 -14.85
C GLU A 132 -18.50 5.93 -13.98
N HIS A 133 -17.69 5.04 -14.54
CA HIS A 133 -17.06 3.91 -13.86
C HIS A 133 -15.57 4.14 -13.59
N ILE A 134 -15.05 5.35 -13.84
CA ILE A 134 -13.64 5.66 -13.60
C ILE A 134 -13.56 6.95 -12.80
N VAL A 135 -12.59 7.03 -11.89
CA VAL A 135 -12.30 8.29 -11.19
C VAL A 135 -11.88 9.37 -12.17
N THR A 136 -12.27 10.60 -11.89
CA THR A 136 -11.90 11.75 -12.70
C THR A 136 -10.40 12.05 -12.57
N PRO A 137 -9.79 12.74 -13.54
CA PRO A 137 -8.40 13.18 -13.44
C PRO A 137 -8.11 14.06 -12.21
N GLU A 138 -9.10 14.81 -11.73
CA GLU A 138 -9.00 15.63 -10.52
C GLU A 138 -8.98 14.77 -9.26
N GLU A 139 -9.90 13.80 -9.13
CA GLU A 139 -9.91 12.84 -8.02
C GLU A 139 -8.60 12.04 -7.98
N MET A 140 -8.11 11.59 -9.15
CA MET A 140 -6.84 10.89 -9.28
C MET A 140 -5.66 11.75 -8.82
N ARG A 141 -5.60 13.00 -9.25
CA ARG A 141 -4.54 13.95 -8.84
C ARG A 141 -4.57 14.20 -7.34
N ASN A 142 -5.77 14.37 -6.76
CA ASN A 142 -5.91 14.56 -5.33
C ASN A 142 -5.44 13.33 -4.55
N ALA A 143 -5.82 12.12 -4.99
CA ALA A 143 -5.37 10.87 -4.37
C ALA A 143 -3.84 10.70 -4.43
N VAL A 144 -3.23 11.01 -5.58
CA VAL A 144 -1.77 11.03 -5.72
C VAL A 144 -1.14 12.01 -4.74
N ASN A 145 -1.63 13.25 -4.69
CA ASN A 145 -1.05 14.28 -3.83
C ASN A 145 -1.11 13.90 -2.35
N THR A 146 -2.24 13.36 -1.92
CA THR A 146 -2.43 12.85 -0.56
C THR A 146 -1.50 11.67 -0.28
N ALA A 147 -1.42 10.70 -1.20
CA ALA A 147 -0.53 9.54 -1.03
C ALA A 147 0.95 9.95 -0.90
N GLU A 148 1.39 10.89 -1.71
CA GLU A 148 2.75 11.42 -1.64
C GLU A 148 3.01 12.17 -0.33
N ALA A 149 2.06 12.96 0.16
CA ALA A 149 2.20 13.67 1.42
C ALA A 149 2.39 12.68 2.59
N TRP A 150 1.55 11.66 2.66
CA TRP A 150 1.64 10.61 3.67
C TRP A 150 2.90 9.75 3.52
N TYR A 151 3.29 9.41 2.28
CA TYR A 151 4.52 8.67 2.03
C TYR A 151 5.76 9.48 2.43
N TRP A 152 5.81 10.77 2.09
CA TRP A 152 6.86 11.68 2.54
C TRP A 152 6.95 11.70 4.07
N ARG A 153 5.80 11.81 4.76
CA ARG A 153 5.78 11.79 6.22
C ARG A 153 6.29 10.47 6.80
N ALA A 154 5.94 9.34 6.20
CA ALA A 154 6.45 8.04 6.61
C ALA A 154 7.98 7.95 6.41
N ARG A 155 8.51 8.47 5.29
CA ARG A 155 9.96 8.54 5.06
C ARG A 155 10.67 9.49 6.04
N ALA A 156 10.02 10.59 6.44
CA ALA A 156 10.53 11.47 7.47
C ALA A 156 10.66 10.76 8.83
N GLN A 157 9.79 9.79 9.14
CA GLN A 157 9.90 9.00 10.36
C GLN A 157 11.20 8.20 10.41
N VAL A 158 11.61 7.57 9.31
CA VAL A 158 12.89 6.83 9.25
C VAL A 158 14.08 7.73 9.59
N VAL A 159 14.03 9.01 9.20
CA VAL A 159 15.09 9.98 9.52
C VAL A 159 15.02 10.44 10.98
N LEU A 160 13.82 10.57 11.56
CA LEU A 160 13.64 10.81 12.99
C LEU A 160 14.19 9.64 13.81
N ASP A 161 13.82 8.41 13.49
CA ASP A 161 14.27 7.21 14.19
C ASP A 161 15.81 7.10 14.14
N LEU A 162 16.41 7.44 12.99
CA LEU A 162 17.86 7.52 12.86
C LEU A 162 18.46 8.62 13.75
N LYS A 163 17.83 9.79 13.83
CA LYS A 163 18.25 10.89 14.71
C LYS A 163 18.26 10.45 16.16
N GLU A 164 17.18 9.83 16.61
CA GLU A 164 17.02 9.32 17.98
C GLU A 164 18.01 8.19 18.28
N SER A 165 18.23 7.24 17.35
CA SER A 165 19.20 6.15 17.53
C SER A 165 20.65 6.64 17.66
N LEU A 166 20.91 7.86 17.19
CA LEU A 166 22.20 8.51 17.26
C LEU A 166 22.32 9.44 18.47
N GLU A 167 21.35 9.50 19.38
CA GLU A 167 21.43 10.24 20.64
C GLU A 167 22.21 9.45 21.70
N GLY A 168 23.09 10.12 22.47
CA GLY A 168 23.95 9.50 23.49
C GLY A 168 25.45 9.61 23.24
N ASP A 169 26.24 9.07 24.19
CA ASP A 169 27.69 9.29 24.27
C ASP A 169 28.53 8.00 24.27
N SER A 170 27.94 6.86 23.90
CA SER A 170 28.72 5.61 23.72
C SER A 170 29.70 5.74 22.56
N GLU A 171 30.81 5.00 22.61
CA GLU A 171 31.80 5.00 21.53
C GLU A 171 31.19 4.51 20.20
N ASP A 172 30.29 3.52 20.25
CA ASP A 172 29.56 3.02 19.09
C ASP A 172 28.71 4.12 18.42
N ILE A 173 28.01 4.94 19.21
CA ILE A 173 27.20 6.06 18.71
C ILE A 173 28.09 7.15 18.13
N LYS A 174 29.21 7.48 18.77
CA LYS A 174 30.18 8.45 18.24
C LYS A 174 30.77 7.99 16.90
N GLU A 175 31.05 6.70 16.76
CA GLU A 175 31.51 6.13 15.49
C GLU A 175 30.40 6.16 14.43
N ALA A 176 29.17 5.77 14.78
CA ALA A 176 28.02 5.82 13.88
C ALA A 176 27.76 7.24 13.35
N ARG A 177 27.78 8.26 14.22
CA ARG A 177 27.64 9.69 13.84
C ARG A 177 28.71 10.15 12.83
N LYS A 178 29.91 9.57 12.85
CA LYS A 178 30.98 9.89 11.87
C LYS A 178 30.67 9.33 10.48
N LYS A 179 29.98 8.19 10.40
CA LYS A 179 29.60 7.51 9.15
C LYS A 179 28.41 8.17 8.44
N VAL A 180 27.62 8.99 9.14
CA VAL A 180 26.48 9.71 8.54
C VAL A 180 26.96 10.77 7.53
N PRO A 181 26.48 10.75 6.27
CA PRO A 181 26.81 11.77 5.28
C PRO A 181 26.38 13.19 5.69
N ALA A 182 27.14 14.21 5.27
CA ALA A 182 26.88 15.61 5.62
C ALA A 182 25.48 16.10 5.19
N ALA A 183 25.01 15.68 4.01
CA ALA A 183 23.67 16.01 3.52
C ALA A 183 22.59 15.47 4.47
N LEU A 184 22.72 14.22 4.92
CA LEU A 184 21.76 13.60 5.84
C LEU A 184 21.79 14.27 7.23
N LYS A 185 22.96 14.66 7.73
CA LYS A 185 23.07 15.47 8.97
C LYS A 185 22.31 16.78 8.86
N SER A 186 22.39 17.45 7.71
CA SER A 186 21.64 18.69 7.46
C SER A 186 20.13 18.44 7.44
N VAL A 187 19.67 17.37 6.80
CA VAL A 187 18.26 16.98 6.82
C VAL A 187 17.78 16.72 8.26
N MET A 188 18.50 15.89 9.02
CA MET A 188 18.15 15.56 10.42
C MET A 188 18.06 16.80 11.32
N ALA A 189 18.96 17.78 11.13
CA ALA A 189 18.97 19.01 11.91
C ALA A 189 17.75 19.91 11.63
N ASN A 190 17.23 19.88 10.40
CA ASN A 190 16.11 20.74 9.97
C ASN A 190 14.76 20.02 9.92
N LEU A 191 14.75 18.70 10.17
CA LEU A 191 13.58 17.85 9.93
C LEU A 191 12.34 18.28 10.71
N GLU A 192 12.48 18.66 11.98
CA GLU A 192 11.34 19.09 12.81
C GLU A 192 10.66 20.36 12.26
N SER A 193 11.46 21.32 11.77
CA SER A 193 10.94 22.51 11.09
C SER A 193 10.26 22.15 9.78
N ALA A 194 10.86 21.22 9.01
CA ALA A 194 10.28 20.72 7.76
C ALA A 194 8.95 19.98 8.00
N LEU A 195 8.82 19.23 9.10
CA LEU A 195 7.57 18.56 9.49
C LEU A 195 6.46 19.58 9.76
N GLY A 196 6.74 20.63 10.54
CA GLY A 196 5.76 21.69 10.81
C GLY A 196 5.31 22.40 9.53
N GLN A 197 6.24 22.71 8.61
CA GLN A 197 5.92 23.31 7.32
C GLN A 197 5.13 22.37 6.41
N ALA A 198 5.52 21.10 6.34
CA ALA A 198 4.82 20.07 5.58
C ALA A 198 3.41 19.86 6.11
N ALA A 199 3.21 19.81 7.44
CA ALA A 199 1.90 19.69 8.07
C ALA A 199 1.01 20.90 7.75
N ALA A 200 1.55 22.12 7.89
CA ALA A 200 0.84 23.34 7.52
C ALA A 200 0.39 23.33 6.05
N ARG A 201 1.28 22.91 5.13
CA ARG A 201 0.97 22.86 3.71
C ARG A 201 -0.02 21.74 3.37
N ALA A 202 0.17 20.55 3.94
CA ALA A 202 -0.72 19.42 3.75
C ALA A 202 -2.15 19.73 4.21
N LEU A 203 -2.31 20.46 5.33
CA LEU A 203 -3.62 20.88 5.81
C LEU A 203 -4.24 21.92 4.87
N ALA A 204 -3.45 22.91 4.43
CA ALA A 204 -3.93 23.97 3.53
C ALA A 204 -4.39 23.42 2.17
N ASP A 205 -3.70 22.39 1.67
CA ASP A 205 -4.02 21.74 0.39
C ASP A 205 -5.04 20.58 0.54
N GLY A 206 -5.47 20.25 1.77
CA GLY A 206 -6.48 19.22 2.04
C GLY A 206 -5.98 17.76 1.99
N TYR A 207 -4.67 17.53 2.13
CA TYR A 207 -4.07 16.19 2.16
C TYR A 207 -4.14 15.52 3.54
N ILE A 208 -4.35 16.30 4.60
CA ILE A 208 -4.57 15.82 5.96
C ILE A 208 -5.77 16.56 6.57
N ASP A 209 -6.42 15.92 7.53
CA ASP A 209 -7.61 16.48 8.19
C ASP A 209 -7.26 17.48 9.30
N GLU A 210 -6.12 17.27 9.97
CA GLU A 210 -5.73 18.06 11.14
C GLU A 210 -4.20 18.06 11.35
N ILE A 211 -3.73 19.07 12.09
CA ILE A 211 -2.35 19.17 12.59
C ILE A 211 -2.36 18.98 14.10
N VAL A 212 -1.51 18.09 14.61
CA VAL A 212 -1.35 17.86 16.05
C VAL A 212 0.12 18.01 16.42
N GLY A 213 0.45 19.03 17.22
CA GLY A 213 1.82 19.25 17.70
C GLY A 213 2.85 19.43 16.59
N ASP A 214 2.51 20.26 15.59
CA ASP A 214 3.32 20.55 14.39
C ASP A 214 3.61 19.34 13.50
N ASP A 215 2.72 18.35 13.52
CA ASP A 215 2.83 17.10 12.76
C ASP A 215 1.47 16.71 12.14
N PHE A 216 1.47 15.72 11.25
CA PHE A 216 0.25 15.11 10.71
C PHE A 216 -0.58 14.50 11.84
N GLY A 217 -1.87 14.83 11.90
CA GLY A 217 -2.80 14.24 12.85
C GLY A 217 -3.27 12.85 12.45
N VAL A 218 -3.35 11.98 13.44
CA VAL A 218 -3.86 10.61 13.39
C VAL A 218 -4.84 10.46 14.53
N ASP A 219 -6.12 10.69 14.26
CA ASP A 219 -7.21 10.66 15.25
C ASP A 219 -6.89 11.43 16.55
N GLY A 220 -6.50 12.69 16.42
CA GLY A 220 -6.14 13.58 17.53
C GLY A 220 -4.74 13.34 18.13
N VAL A 221 -3.95 12.42 17.57
CA VAL A 221 -2.57 12.14 17.98
C VAL A 221 -1.59 12.57 16.89
N ALA A 222 -0.46 13.18 17.27
CA ALA A 222 0.61 13.50 16.32
C ALA A 222 1.21 12.20 15.76
N TYR A 223 1.47 12.12 14.44
CA TYR A 223 2.04 10.93 13.80
C TYR A 223 3.23 10.36 14.57
N LYS A 224 4.20 11.20 14.97
CA LYS A 224 5.41 10.76 15.72
C LYS A 224 5.13 10.18 17.11
N LYS A 225 3.90 10.32 17.63
CA LYS A 225 3.48 9.82 18.94
C LYS A 225 2.60 8.58 18.86
N VAL A 226 2.26 8.13 17.65
CA VAL A 226 1.63 6.83 17.43
C VAL A 226 2.63 5.74 17.81
N ASP A 227 2.14 4.58 18.24
CA ASP A 227 3.02 3.46 18.57
C ASP A 227 3.74 2.91 17.33
N ASP A 228 4.81 2.15 17.55
CA ASP A 228 5.62 1.56 16.48
C ASP A 228 4.79 0.73 15.49
N HIS A 229 3.73 0.07 15.97
CA HIS A 229 2.86 -0.72 15.11
C HIS A 229 2.06 0.17 14.17
N GLY A 230 1.39 1.20 14.70
CA GLY A 230 0.65 2.15 13.90
C GLY A 230 1.55 2.94 12.93
N ILE A 231 2.77 3.29 13.34
CA ILE A 231 3.74 3.93 12.43
C ILE A 231 4.08 3.02 11.25
N ARG A 232 4.34 1.72 11.50
CA ARG A 232 4.62 0.75 10.43
C ARG A 232 3.42 0.57 9.53
N ASP A 233 2.22 0.44 10.09
CA ASP A 233 0.98 0.26 9.35
C ASP A 233 0.70 1.47 8.44
N MET A 234 0.86 2.70 8.96
CA MET A 234 0.70 3.93 8.17
C MET A 234 1.72 4.03 7.02
N ASN A 235 2.99 3.69 7.27
CA ASN A 235 4.01 3.64 6.23
C ASN A 235 3.62 2.65 5.14
N ASP A 236 3.17 1.47 5.55
CA ASP A 236 2.77 0.40 4.67
C ASP A 236 1.53 0.76 3.84
N VAL A 237 0.53 1.41 4.44
CA VAL A 237 -0.64 1.96 3.74
C VAL A 237 -0.23 3.01 2.72
N ALA A 238 0.56 4.00 3.12
CA ALA A 238 0.98 5.07 2.23
C ALA A 238 1.77 4.53 1.03
N GLU A 239 2.68 3.60 1.27
CA GLU A 239 3.51 3.00 0.23
C GLU A 239 2.70 2.18 -0.79
N HIS A 240 1.81 1.29 -0.33
CA HIS A 240 1.05 0.41 -1.22
C HIS A 240 -0.01 1.15 -2.03
N ARG A 241 -0.60 2.21 -1.46
CA ARG A 241 -1.50 3.11 -2.19
C ARG A 241 -0.74 3.94 -3.22
N LEU A 242 0.41 4.52 -2.85
CA LEU A 242 1.24 5.26 -3.79
C LEU A 242 1.75 4.38 -4.93
N ALA A 243 2.13 3.12 -4.65
CA ALA A 243 2.54 2.18 -5.68
C ALA A 243 1.42 1.88 -6.68
N ALA A 244 0.18 1.65 -6.20
CA ALA A 244 -0.97 1.43 -7.08
C ALA A 244 -1.31 2.67 -7.92
N LEU A 245 -1.28 3.85 -7.31
CA LEU A 245 -1.44 5.13 -8.02
C LEU A 245 -0.32 5.36 -9.04
N GLY A 246 0.91 4.98 -8.69
CA GLY A 246 2.08 5.08 -9.55
C GLY A 246 1.98 4.17 -10.77
N TRP A 247 1.49 2.95 -10.58
CA TRP A 247 1.22 2.02 -11.68
C TRP A 247 0.21 2.61 -12.68
N MET A 248 -0.88 3.19 -12.18
CA MET A 248 -1.85 3.90 -13.03
C MET A 248 -1.26 5.14 -13.72
N ALA A 249 -0.21 5.74 -13.15
CA ALA A 249 0.57 6.82 -13.76
C ALA A 249 1.71 6.32 -14.69
N GLY A 250 1.78 5.02 -14.98
CA GLY A 250 2.73 4.42 -15.92
C GLY A 250 4.02 3.88 -15.30
N ARG A 251 4.04 3.59 -13.99
CA ARG A 251 5.16 2.94 -13.31
C ARG A 251 5.00 1.43 -13.24
N ASP A 252 6.06 0.74 -12.82
CA ASP A 252 6.02 -0.71 -12.64
C ASP A 252 5.10 -1.12 -11.48
N TRP A 253 4.39 -2.25 -11.66
CA TRP A 253 3.50 -2.83 -10.65
C TRP A 253 4.26 -3.50 -9.49
N ASP A 254 5.38 -4.13 -9.84
CA ASP A 254 6.31 -4.68 -8.88
C ASP A 254 7.22 -3.56 -8.37
N PHE A 255 7.35 -3.47 -7.05
CA PHE A 255 8.18 -2.45 -6.40
C PHE A 255 8.91 -3.04 -5.20
N ILE A 256 10.00 -2.38 -4.81
CA ILE A 256 10.77 -2.73 -3.62
C ILE A 256 10.24 -1.90 -2.45
N LYS A 257 9.93 -2.56 -1.33
CA LYS A 257 9.48 -1.91 -0.10
C LYS A 257 10.51 -0.86 0.34
N GLY A 258 10.04 0.36 0.61
CA GLY A 258 10.86 1.50 0.96
C GLY A 258 11.46 2.28 -0.21
N GLU A 259 11.21 1.87 -1.46
CA GLU A 259 11.81 2.45 -2.67
C GLU A 259 10.75 2.90 -3.69
N VAL A 260 9.48 3.05 -3.28
CA VAL A 260 8.43 3.58 -4.17
C VAL A 260 8.75 5.03 -4.53
N PRO A 261 8.94 5.37 -5.82
CA PRO A 261 9.28 6.74 -6.18
C PRO A 261 8.05 7.66 -6.01
N PHE A 262 8.29 8.96 -5.77
CA PHE A 262 7.26 10.00 -5.89
C PHE A 262 6.83 10.16 -7.33
N ILE A 263 5.53 10.26 -7.61
CA ILE A 263 4.94 10.48 -8.94
C ILE A 263 5.32 11.87 -9.45
N HIS A 264 5.20 12.88 -8.60
CA HIS A 264 5.66 14.23 -8.88
C HIS A 264 7.16 14.36 -8.61
N PRO A 265 7.95 15.00 -9.50
CA PRO A 265 9.40 15.14 -9.32
C PRO A 265 9.81 15.84 -8.02
N LEU A 266 9.00 16.77 -7.53
CA LEU A 266 9.24 17.50 -6.29
C LEU A 266 8.40 16.98 -5.11
N GLY A 267 7.49 16.03 -5.34
CA GLY A 267 6.45 15.66 -4.39
C GLY A 267 5.37 16.73 -4.21
N SER A 268 4.16 16.30 -3.88
CA SER A 268 3.00 17.19 -3.71
C SER A 268 3.21 18.32 -2.70
N LEU A 269 3.90 18.06 -1.59
CA LEU A 269 4.14 19.04 -0.51
C LEU A 269 5.05 20.20 -0.91
N TRP A 270 5.93 19.99 -1.90
CA TRP A 270 6.98 20.95 -2.27
C TRP A 270 6.77 21.54 -3.66
N THR A 271 5.66 21.19 -4.31
CA THR A 271 5.29 21.76 -5.60
C THR A 271 4.89 23.23 -5.38
N PRO A 272 5.50 24.18 -6.14
CA PRO A 272 5.09 25.59 -6.09
C PRO A 272 3.58 25.70 -6.31
N GLN A 273 2.90 26.59 -5.57
CA GLN A 273 1.51 26.88 -5.90
C GLN A 273 1.48 27.38 -7.34
N GLU A 274 0.68 26.74 -8.20
CA GLU A 274 0.34 27.35 -9.47
C GLU A 274 -0.40 28.64 -9.12
N ASP A 275 0.19 29.79 -9.46
CA ASP A 275 -0.50 31.07 -9.34
C ASP A 275 -1.84 30.92 -10.06
N GLN A 276 -2.94 30.94 -9.30
CA GLN A 276 -4.29 30.93 -9.86
C GLN A 276 -4.39 32.10 -10.84
N LYS A 277 -4.37 31.78 -12.14
CA LYS A 277 -4.66 32.72 -13.22
C LYS A 277 -6.10 32.58 -13.65
#